data_AF-A0A956JZZ5-F1
#
_entry.id   AF-A0A956JZZ5-F1
#
_cell.length_a   1.000
_cell.length_b   1.000
_cell.length_c   1.000
_cell.angle_alpha   90.00
_cell.angle_beta   90.00
_cell.angle_gamma   90.00
#
_symmetry.space_group_name_H-M   'P 1'
#
loop_
_entity.id
_entity.type
_entity.pdbx_description
1 polymer ?
#
loop_
_entity_poly.entity_id
_entity_poly.type
_entity_poly.pdbx_seq_one_letter_code
_entity_poly.pdbx_strand_id
1 'polypeptide(L)'
;AMLNPTSIVVRRSKQCCRAGGSLPEEVTLELGLPPDIADVGAFLCALRERVAAEEERLATERRRAGRGVLGRRGVLQQDWRSRPTSHGPRRGLRPRVAARSVWARVEALQRNRAFIEAYRAARAAWLAGLSVVFPPGTYWLRRFAGVVVAEPPRA
;
A
#
# COMPACT_ATOMS: atom_id res chain seq x y z
N ALA A 1 -22.20 20.29 -2.70
CA ALA A 1 -23.61 19.90 -2.95
C ALA A 1 -24.22 19.06 -1.81
N MET A 2 -23.49 18.16 -1.14
CA MET A 2 -24.07 17.30 -0.07
C MET A 2 -24.14 17.90 1.36
N LEU A 3 -23.84 19.20 1.53
CA LEU A 3 -23.86 19.84 2.86
C LEU A 3 -25.19 20.51 3.19
N ASN A 4 -26.10 20.58 2.22
CA ASN A 4 -27.45 21.10 2.40
C ASN A 4 -28.44 19.95 2.17
N PRO A 5 -29.46 19.82 3.03
CA PRO A 5 -30.48 18.77 2.87
C PRO A 5 -31.14 18.92 1.50
N THR A 6 -31.13 17.84 0.71
CA THR A 6 -31.74 17.81 -0.62
C THR A 6 -32.51 16.51 -0.78
N SER A 7 -33.74 16.61 -1.25
CA SER A 7 -34.57 15.45 -1.60
C SER A 7 -34.31 15.05 -3.05
N ILE A 8 -34.18 13.75 -3.32
CA ILE A 8 -34.17 13.22 -4.70
C ILE A 8 -35.25 12.16 -4.85
N VAL A 9 -36.01 12.22 -5.95
CA VAL A 9 -36.95 11.18 -6.32
C VAL A 9 -36.22 10.14 -7.15
N VAL A 10 -36.17 8.90 -6.68
CA VAL A 10 -35.51 7.79 -7.35
C VAL A 10 -36.57 6.79 -7.81
N ARG A 11 -36.55 6.49 -9.11
CA ARG A 11 -37.41 5.47 -9.72
C ARG A 11 -36.74 4.10 -9.66
N ARG A 12 -37.54 3.07 -9.45
CA ARG A 12 -37.09 1.68 -9.46
C ARG A 12 -36.50 1.29 -10.82
N SER A 13 -35.30 0.72 -10.81
CA SER A 13 -34.65 0.21 -12.03
C SER A 13 -35.35 -1.05 -12.54
N LYS A 14 -35.69 -1.07 -13.82
CA LYS A 14 -36.24 -2.26 -14.50
C LYS A 14 -35.20 -3.37 -14.72
N GLN A 15 -33.91 -3.06 -14.62
CA GLN A 15 -32.82 -4.02 -14.89
C GLN A 15 -32.54 -4.93 -13.69
N CYS A 16 -32.66 -4.43 -12.46
CA CYS A 16 -32.34 -5.18 -11.24
C CYS A 16 -33.54 -5.38 -10.29
N CYS A 17 -34.70 -4.78 -10.57
CA CYS A 17 -35.89 -4.93 -9.75
C CYS A 17 -37.10 -5.35 -10.58
N ARG A 18 -37.83 -6.40 -10.13
CA ARG A 18 -39.01 -6.93 -10.84
C ARG A 18 -40.21 -5.98 -10.74
N ALA A 19 -40.99 -5.92 -11.82
CA ALA A 19 -42.33 -5.33 -11.78
C ALA A 19 -43.23 -6.14 -10.83
N GLY A 20 -43.98 -5.45 -9.95
CA GLY A 20 -44.79 -6.08 -8.91
C GLY A 20 -44.00 -6.70 -7.74
N GLY A 21 -42.68 -6.46 -7.65
CA GLY A 21 -41.88 -6.85 -6.48
C GLY A 21 -42.14 -5.98 -5.25
N SER A 22 -41.50 -6.32 -4.13
CA SER A 22 -41.65 -5.61 -2.84
C SER A 22 -41.09 -4.17 -2.84
N LEU A 23 -40.30 -3.78 -3.85
CA LEU A 23 -39.77 -2.43 -3.96
C LEU A 23 -40.79 -1.49 -4.66
N PRO A 24 -41.06 -0.29 -4.08
CA PRO A 24 -41.97 0.69 -4.66
C PRO A 24 -41.47 1.20 -6.01
N GLU A 25 -42.36 1.75 -6.82
CA GLU A 25 -42.03 2.28 -8.14
C GLU A 25 -41.19 3.56 -8.06
N GLU A 26 -41.50 4.42 -7.09
CA GLU A 26 -40.75 5.63 -6.77
C GLU A 26 -40.53 5.73 -5.26
N VAL A 27 -39.38 6.26 -4.85
CA VAL A 27 -39.11 6.62 -3.46
C VAL A 27 -38.41 7.97 -3.42
N THR A 28 -38.83 8.83 -2.50
CA THR A 28 -38.12 10.08 -2.20
C THR A 28 -37.05 9.76 -1.15
N LEU A 29 -35.80 10.06 -1.47
CA LEU A 29 -34.67 9.94 -0.56
C LEU A 29 -34.25 11.32 -0.09
N GLU A 30 -34.19 11.49 1.23
CA GLU A 30 -33.64 12.69 1.87
C GLU A 30 -32.13 12.51 2.05
N LEU A 31 -31.34 13.31 1.34
CA LEU A 31 -29.89 13.36 1.50
C LEU A 31 -29.57 14.49 2.48
N GLY A 32 -29.24 14.14 3.71
CA GLY A 32 -28.93 15.08 4.78
C GLY A 32 -27.82 14.60 5.68
N LEU A 33 -27.44 15.44 6.63
CA LEU A 33 -26.53 15.08 7.70
C LEU A 33 -27.22 14.11 8.69
N PRO A 34 -26.47 13.20 9.34
CA PRO A 34 -27.03 12.30 10.34
C PRO A 34 -27.76 13.08 11.45
N PRO A 35 -28.89 12.55 11.97
CA PRO A 35 -29.69 13.23 13.00
C PRO A 35 -28.93 13.37 14.33
N ASP A 36 -27.91 12.54 14.57
CA ASP A 36 -27.09 12.56 15.79
C ASP A 36 -26.19 13.81 15.88
N ILE A 37 -26.12 14.63 14.82
CA ILE A 37 -25.41 15.90 14.83
C ILE A 37 -26.32 16.96 15.44
N ALA A 38 -26.14 17.20 16.74
CA ALA A 38 -26.98 18.10 17.53
C ALA A 38 -26.99 19.55 17.02
N ASP A 39 -25.84 20.08 16.57
CA ASP A 39 -25.72 21.41 15.98
C ASP A 39 -25.06 21.34 14.60
N VAL A 40 -25.92 21.27 13.58
CA VAL A 40 -25.52 21.25 12.17
C VAL A 40 -24.80 22.55 11.79
N GLY A 41 -25.21 23.70 12.33
CA GLY A 41 -24.64 25.01 12.01
C GLY A 41 -23.19 25.09 12.48
N ALA A 42 -22.95 24.79 13.76
CA ALA A 42 -21.61 24.76 14.32
C ALA A 42 -20.71 23.73 13.62
N PHE A 43 -21.25 22.54 13.32
CA PHE A 43 -20.52 21.51 12.57
C PHE A 43 -20.08 22.00 11.20
N LEU A 44 -20.98 22.61 10.42
CA LEU A 44 -20.66 23.11 9.08
C LEU A 44 -19.66 24.26 9.12
N CYS A 45 -19.75 25.16 10.10
CA CYS A 45 -18.75 26.22 10.31
C CYS A 45 -17.36 25.63 10.58
N ALA A 46 -17.23 24.74 11.57
CA ALA A 46 -15.96 24.10 11.90
C ALA A 46 -15.38 23.28 10.74
N LEU A 47 -16.24 22.61 9.96
CA LEU A 47 -15.83 21.88 8.76
C LEU A 47 -15.25 22.83 7.71
N ARG A 48 -15.94 23.93 7.41
CA ARG A 48 -15.50 24.93 6.42
C ARG A 48 -14.17 25.56 6.82
N GLU A 49 -14.01 25.90 8.10
CA GLU A 49 -12.76 26.45 8.63
C GLU A 49 -11.59 25.46 8.47
N ARG A 50 -11.79 24.18 8.82
CA ARG A 50 -10.76 23.14 8.65
C ARG A 50 -10.41 22.90 7.18
N VAL A 51 -11.39 22.90 6.30
CA VAL A 51 -11.15 22.77 4.85
C VAL A 51 -10.35 23.97 4.34
N ALA A 52 -10.74 25.19 4.68
CA ALA A 52 -10.02 26.39 4.26
C ALA A 52 -8.56 26.42 4.77
N ALA A 53 -8.33 26.03 6.02
CA ALA A 53 -6.99 25.93 6.59
C ALA A 53 -6.11 24.91 5.85
N GLU A 54 -6.67 23.74 5.53
CA GLU A 54 -5.94 22.69 4.80
C GLU A 54 -5.69 23.08 3.33
N GLU A 55 -6.66 23.73 2.68
CA GLU A 55 -6.50 24.28 1.32
C GLU A 55 -5.38 25.31 1.27
N GLU A 56 -5.29 26.22 2.25
CA GLU A 56 -4.21 27.22 2.32
C GLU A 56 -2.84 26.58 2.59
N ARG A 57 -2.79 25.57 3.47
CA ARG A 57 -1.57 24.79 3.73
C ARG A 57 -1.06 24.14 2.44
N LEU A 58 -1.94 23.45 1.72
CA LEU A 58 -1.63 22.79 0.46
C LEU A 58 -1.29 23.80 -0.65
N ALA A 59 -1.95 24.96 -0.69
CA ALA A 59 -1.63 26.04 -1.63
C ALA A 59 -0.22 26.58 -1.38
N THR A 60 0.15 26.81 -0.12
CA THR A 60 1.49 27.23 0.27
C THR A 60 2.54 26.19 -0.08
N GLU A 61 2.29 24.91 0.19
CA GLU A 61 3.20 23.82 -0.18
C GLU A 61 3.40 23.73 -1.70
N ARG A 62 2.32 23.87 -2.48
CA ARG A 62 2.37 23.91 -3.95
C ARG A 62 3.20 25.08 -4.45
N ARG A 63 2.98 26.29 -3.91
CA ARG A 63 3.75 27.50 -4.25
C ARG A 63 5.24 27.31 -3.95
N ARG A 64 5.60 26.81 -2.76
CA ARG A 64 6.99 26.52 -2.38
C ARG A 64 7.66 25.50 -3.29
N ALA A 65 6.92 24.47 -3.71
CA ALA A 65 7.42 23.43 -4.60
C ALA A 65 7.37 23.80 -6.10
N GLY A 66 6.94 25.01 -6.46
CA GLY A 66 6.79 25.44 -7.85
C GLY A 66 5.74 24.66 -8.66
N ARG A 67 4.78 23.99 -7.99
CA ARG A 67 3.75 23.16 -8.63
C ARG A 67 2.50 23.98 -8.93
N GLY A 68 2.21 24.21 -10.21
CA GLY A 68 0.97 24.84 -10.67
C GLY A 68 -0.22 23.86 -10.71
N VAL A 69 -1.45 24.39 -10.62
CA VAL A 69 -2.67 23.63 -10.91
C VAL A 69 -3.08 23.93 -12.35
N LEU A 70 -3.37 22.87 -13.12
CA LEU A 70 -3.89 23.00 -14.47
C LEU A 70 -5.28 23.63 -14.42
N GLY A 71 -5.42 24.80 -15.04
CA GLY A 71 -6.73 25.44 -15.25
C GLY A 71 -7.53 24.76 -16.37
N ARG A 72 -8.80 25.13 -16.52
CA ARG A 72 -9.73 24.58 -17.53
C ARG A 72 -9.11 24.47 -18.93
N ARG A 73 -8.46 25.53 -19.41
CA ARG A 73 -7.83 25.55 -20.74
C ARG A 73 -6.75 24.48 -20.87
N GLY A 74 -5.92 24.32 -19.83
CA GLY A 74 -4.87 23.30 -19.80
C GLY A 74 -5.44 21.89 -19.79
N VAL A 75 -6.52 21.65 -19.04
CA VAL A 75 -7.23 20.35 -19.01
C VAL A 75 -7.80 20.01 -20.39
N LEU A 76 -8.47 20.96 -21.05
CA LEU A 76 -9.07 20.74 -22.37
C LEU A 76 -8.04 20.50 -23.48
N GLN A 77 -6.79 20.96 -23.29
CA GLN A 77 -5.69 20.72 -24.22
C GLN A 77 -4.99 19.37 -24.00
N GLN A 78 -5.33 18.63 -22.92
CA GLN A 78 -4.71 17.32 -22.70
C GLN A 78 -5.22 16.33 -23.74
N ASP A 79 -4.28 15.63 -24.41
CA ASP A 79 -4.63 14.50 -25.25
C ASP A 79 -5.21 13.38 -24.38
N TRP A 80 -6.34 12.82 -24.79
CA TRP A 80 -6.99 11.70 -24.12
C TRP A 80 -6.13 10.43 -24.11
N ARG A 81 -5.16 10.31 -25.04
CA ARG A 81 -4.17 9.22 -25.06
C ARG A 81 -2.95 9.49 -24.19
N SER A 82 -2.83 10.70 -23.63
CA SER A 82 -1.69 11.07 -22.78
C SER A 82 -1.67 10.21 -21.53
N ARG A 83 -0.46 9.78 -21.15
CA ARG A 83 -0.20 9.01 -19.94
C ARG A 83 1.13 9.45 -19.33
N PRO A 84 1.30 9.35 -18.01
CA PRO A 84 2.60 9.55 -17.38
C PRO A 84 3.64 8.63 -18.03
N THR A 85 4.73 9.22 -18.53
CA THR A 85 5.88 8.47 -19.06
C THR A 85 6.82 8.01 -17.94
N SER A 86 6.72 8.64 -16.77
CA SER A 86 7.46 8.25 -15.58
C SER A 86 6.79 7.07 -14.88
N HIS A 87 7.63 6.17 -14.38
CA HIS A 87 7.18 5.09 -13.51
C HIS A 87 7.04 5.65 -12.09
N GLY A 88 5.86 5.50 -11.49
CA GLY A 88 5.71 5.73 -10.05
C GLY A 88 6.71 4.90 -9.25
N PRO A 89 7.12 5.32 -8.04
CA PRO A 89 8.08 4.58 -7.23
C PRO A 89 7.59 3.15 -7.03
N ARG A 90 8.30 2.18 -7.63
CA ARG A 90 7.97 0.76 -7.51
C ARG A 90 8.77 0.16 -6.36
N ARG A 91 8.06 -0.52 -5.46
CA ARG A 91 8.54 -1.35 -4.34
C ARG A 91 8.99 -0.54 -3.11
N GLY A 92 8.33 -0.82 -1.98
CA GLY A 92 8.85 -0.49 -0.66
C GLY A 92 9.89 -1.51 -0.18
N LEU A 93 10.16 -1.52 1.13
CA LEU A 93 11.05 -2.49 1.77
C LEU A 93 10.65 -3.93 1.41
N ARG A 94 11.58 -4.74 0.88
CA ARG A 94 11.41 -6.19 0.67
C ARG A 94 12.22 -6.94 1.73
N PRO A 95 11.71 -7.08 2.97
CA PRO A 95 12.47 -7.70 4.04
C PRO A 95 12.74 -9.17 3.71
N ARG A 96 14.02 -9.57 3.76
CA ARG A 96 14.42 -10.99 3.65
C ARG A 96 13.92 -11.82 4.82
N VAL A 97 13.78 -11.20 5.99
CA VAL A 97 13.21 -11.79 7.20
C VAL A 97 11.99 -10.97 7.59
N ALA A 98 10.80 -11.57 7.47
CA ALA A 98 9.57 -11.01 8.00
C ALA A 98 9.38 -11.49 9.45
N ALA A 99 9.41 -10.58 10.40
CA ALA A 99 9.16 -10.88 11.81
C ALA A 99 8.42 -9.72 12.48
N ARG A 100 7.53 -10.04 13.42
CA ARG A 100 6.79 -9.04 14.21
C ARG A 100 7.66 -8.37 15.28
N SER A 101 8.65 -9.09 15.82
CA SER A 101 9.60 -8.58 16.81
C SER A 101 10.90 -8.13 16.12
N VAL A 102 11.38 -6.94 16.49
CA VAL A 102 12.64 -6.40 15.99
C VAL A 102 13.82 -7.28 16.42
N TRP A 103 13.81 -7.77 17.65
CA TRP A 103 14.88 -8.63 18.17
C TRP A 103 14.98 -9.93 17.38
N ALA A 104 13.86 -10.62 17.15
CA ALA A 104 13.82 -11.84 16.35
C ALA A 104 14.28 -11.60 14.90
N ARG A 105 13.95 -10.43 14.33
CA ARG A 105 14.43 -10.03 13.01
C ARG A 105 15.94 -9.86 12.97
N VAL A 106 16.51 -9.14 13.93
CA VAL A 106 17.96 -8.87 14.02
C VAL A 106 18.73 -10.17 14.21
N GLU A 107 18.27 -11.03 15.13
CA GLU A 107 18.87 -12.32 15.42
C GLU A 107 18.89 -13.23 14.17
N ALA A 108 17.78 -13.30 13.42
CA ALA A 108 17.72 -14.05 12.16
C ALA A 108 18.64 -13.48 11.08
N LEU A 109 18.79 -12.15 11.00
CA LEU A 109 19.75 -11.52 10.07
C LEU A 109 21.20 -11.85 10.44
N GLN A 110 21.54 -11.88 11.74
CA GLN A 110 22.86 -12.28 12.21
C GLN A 110 23.16 -13.75 11.90
N ARG A 111 22.22 -14.66 12.16
CA ARG A 111 22.37 -16.08 11.77
C ARG A 111 22.57 -16.25 10.26
N ASN A 112 21.78 -15.54 9.45
CA ASN A 112 21.92 -15.59 8.00
C ASN A 112 23.28 -15.07 7.53
N ARG A 113 23.80 -14.00 8.16
CA ARG A 113 25.12 -13.46 7.86
C ARG A 113 26.22 -14.48 8.18
N ALA A 114 26.19 -15.06 9.38
CA ALA A 114 27.18 -16.06 9.80
C ALA A 114 27.16 -17.30 8.87
N PHE A 115 25.97 -17.77 8.48
CA PHE A 115 25.85 -18.87 7.51
C PHE A 115 26.46 -18.51 6.15
N ILE A 116 26.17 -17.33 5.61
CA ILE A 116 26.69 -16.90 4.30
C ILE A 116 28.22 -16.79 4.32
N GLU A 117 28.79 -16.26 5.40
CA GLU A 117 30.25 -16.11 5.55
C GLU A 117 30.91 -17.50 5.61
N ALA A 118 30.44 -18.40 6.47
CA ALA A 118 30.95 -19.78 6.55
C ALA A 118 30.77 -20.55 5.23
N TYR A 119 29.62 -20.41 4.57
CA TYR A 119 29.35 -21.07 3.30
C TYR A 119 30.29 -20.57 2.19
N ARG A 120 30.55 -19.26 2.12
CA ARG A 120 31.46 -18.68 1.13
C ARG A 120 32.90 -19.15 1.34
N ALA A 121 33.36 -19.18 2.59
CA ALA A 121 34.68 -19.68 2.93
C ALA A 121 34.84 -21.17 2.55
N ALA A 122 33.88 -22.02 2.94
CA ALA A 122 33.88 -23.43 2.59
C ALA A 122 33.83 -23.63 1.06
N ARG A 123 32.98 -22.88 0.35
CA ARG A 123 32.88 -22.98 -1.10
C ARG A 123 34.17 -22.57 -1.81
N ALA A 124 34.85 -21.53 -1.34
CA ALA A 124 36.13 -21.10 -1.91
C ALA A 124 37.22 -22.17 -1.71
N ALA A 125 37.32 -22.74 -0.50
CA ALA A 125 38.25 -23.83 -0.21
C ALA A 125 37.96 -25.10 -1.03
N TRP A 126 36.68 -25.46 -1.14
CA TRP A 126 36.25 -26.61 -1.94
C TRP A 126 36.57 -26.44 -3.44
N LEU A 127 36.35 -25.25 -3.99
CA LEU A 127 36.71 -24.94 -5.38
C LEU A 127 38.23 -24.93 -5.61
N ALA A 128 39.02 -24.68 -4.57
CA ALA A 128 40.48 -24.83 -4.59
C ALA A 128 40.94 -26.29 -4.43
N GLY A 129 40.02 -27.26 -4.34
CA GLY A 129 40.31 -28.68 -4.22
C GLY A 129 40.55 -29.17 -2.78
N LEU A 130 40.32 -28.33 -1.77
CA LEU A 130 40.49 -28.72 -0.37
C LEU A 130 39.27 -29.52 0.14
N SER A 131 39.53 -30.52 0.96
CA SER A 131 38.48 -31.20 1.72
C SER A 131 37.98 -30.28 2.83
N VAL A 132 36.69 -29.94 2.80
CA VAL A 132 36.08 -28.98 3.73
C VAL A 132 34.67 -29.40 4.09
N VAL A 133 34.29 -29.12 5.34
CA VAL A 133 32.94 -29.35 5.84
C VAL A 133 32.12 -28.07 5.68
N PHE A 134 30.98 -28.17 5.00
CA PHE A 134 30.07 -27.05 4.79
C PHE A 134 29.18 -26.81 6.02
N PRO A 135 28.74 -25.56 6.26
CA PRO A 135 27.87 -25.26 7.40
C PRO A 135 26.49 -25.92 7.27
N PRO A 136 25.82 -26.19 8.41
CA PRO A 136 24.47 -26.77 8.41
C PRO A 136 23.51 -25.85 7.66
N GLY A 137 22.61 -26.45 6.86
CA GLY A 137 21.74 -25.74 5.92
C GLY A 137 22.23 -25.75 4.46
N THR A 138 23.43 -26.27 4.20
CA THR A 138 23.93 -26.47 2.83
C THR A 138 23.29 -27.69 2.15
N TYR A 139 22.10 -27.50 1.56
CA TYR A 139 21.35 -28.61 0.96
C TYR A 139 21.81 -28.99 -0.45
N TRP A 140 21.87 -28.02 -1.37
CA TRP A 140 22.01 -28.32 -2.80
C TRP A 140 23.35 -29.01 -3.12
N LEU A 141 24.46 -28.49 -2.58
CA LEU A 141 25.77 -29.12 -2.76
C LEU A 141 25.86 -30.49 -2.09
N ARG A 142 25.21 -30.70 -0.93
CA ARG A 142 25.14 -32.03 -0.31
C ARG A 142 24.43 -33.03 -1.21
N ARG A 143 23.29 -32.62 -1.78
CA ARG A 143 22.43 -33.50 -2.59
C ARG A 143 23.04 -33.84 -3.96
N PHE A 144 23.72 -32.90 -4.60
CA PHE A 144 24.13 -33.01 -6.01
C PHE A 144 25.65 -33.07 -6.22
N ALA A 145 26.45 -32.54 -5.29
CA ALA A 145 27.91 -32.54 -5.37
C ALA A 145 28.60 -33.40 -4.30
N GLY A 146 27.82 -34.05 -3.43
CA GLY A 146 28.33 -35.00 -2.43
C GLY A 146 29.19 -34.38 -1.33
N VAL A 147 29.10 -33.07 -1.10
CA VAL A 147 29.93 -32.41 -0.08
C VAL A 147 29.52 -32.82 1.34
N VAL A 148 30.51 -32.87 2.23
CA VAL A 148 30.27 -33.13 3.66
C VAL A 148 29.68 -31.87 4.30
N VAL A 149 28.62 -32.03 5.08
CA VAL A 149 27.92 -30.95 5.78
C VAL A 149 27.89 -31.23 7.27
N ALA A 150 28.19 -30.22 8.09
CA ALA A 150 28.14 -30.31 9.53
C ALA A 150 26.70 -30.55 10.04
N GLU A 151 26.60 -31.23 11.17
CA GLU A 151 25.32 -31.50 11.83
C GLU A 151 24.70 -30.19 12.36
N PRO A 152 23.38 -29.98 12.20
CA PRO A 152 22.74 -28.81 12.79
C PRO A 152 22.80 -28.85 14.32
N PRO A 153 22.87 -27.69 14.99
CA PRO A 153 22.78 -27.64 16.45
C PRO A 153 21.46 -28.25 16.93
N ARG A 154 21.52 -29.04 18.01
CA ARG A 154 20.32 -29.60 18.64
C ARG A 154 19.47 -28.47 19.23
N ALA A 155 18.16 -28.55 19.00
CA ALA A 155 17.17 -27.58 19.48
C ALA A 155 16.93 -27.72 20.99
#